data_AF-A0AAV4ISU0-F1
#
_entry.id   AF-A0AAV4ISU0-F1
#
_cell.length_a   1.000
_cell.length_b   1.000
_cell.length_c   1.000
_cell.angle_alpha   90.00
_cell.angle_beta   90.00
_cell.angle_gamma   90.00
#
_symmetry.space_group_name_H-M   'P 1'
#
loop_
_entity.id
_entity.type
_entity.pdbx_description
1 polymer ?
#
loop_
_entity_poly.entity_id
_entity_poly.type
_entity_poly.pdbx_seq_one_letter_code
_entity_poly.pdbx_strand_id
1 'polypeptide(L)'
;MYANFISLGNMYKVVIFFVGASICVCEELRATCTIQNRTVAHSDVKGVVSFYQECEDDDIVITVKIEGLAPLAADSSNLKHGFHIHEWGDITSGCISTGGHYNPLGEDHGAPKDKERHVGDFGNLKQTKDGRIDTKFRDPVASMYGQYSIIGRAIVVSEHFKPMVSWPTRVRRKKRKGRRRKRRGDEENGGEEKDF
;
A
#
# COMPACT_ATOMS: atom_id res chain seq x y z
N MET A 1 49.90 -1.65 7.45
CA MET A 1 51.16 -2.43 7.56
C MET A 1 52.06 -1.74 8.57
N TYR A 2 52.10 -2.20 9.82
CA TYR A 2 53.27 -2.07 10.70
C TYR A 2 53.16 -3.19 11.74
N ALA A 3 54.10 -4.13 11.71
CA ALA A 3 54.22 -5.20 12.69
C ALA A 3 55.57 -5.02 13.41
N ASN A 4 55.54 -4.72 14.70
CA ASN A 4 56.74 -4.74 15.54
C ASN A 4 56.96 -6.16 16.04
N PHE A 5 58.16 -6.69 15.80
CA PHE A 5 58.57 -8.02 16.25
C PHE A 5 59.43 -7.88 17.51
N ILE A 6 58.98 -8.48 18.62
CA ILE A 6 59.83 -8.74 19.79
C ILE A 6 60.15 -10.23 19.77
N SER A 7 61.43 -10.56 19.64
CA SER A 7 61.95 -11.93 19.60
C SER A 7 62.34 -12.39 21.01
N LEU A 8 61.58 -13.31 21.59
CA LEU A 8 62.02 -14.17 22.70
C LEU A 8 61.58 -15.62 22.40
N GLY A 9 62.40 -16.56 22.87
CA GLY A 9 62.57 -17.91 22.33
C GLY A 9 61.37 -18.87 22.42
N ASN A 10 61.47 -19.92 21.59
CA ASN A 10 60.72 -21.18 21.61
C ASN A 10 59.33 -21.16 22.27
N MET A 11 58.37 -20.57 21.57
CA MET A 11 56.95 -20.77 21.84
C MET A 11 56.23 -20.96 20.50
N TYR A 12 55.32 -21.91 20.45
CA TYR A 12 54.46 -22.17 19.28
C TYR A 12 53.85 -20.85 18.79
N LYS A 13 54.10 -20.50 17.52
CA LYS A 13 53.50 -19.34 16.87
C LYS A 13 52.02 -19.60 16.63
N VAL A 14 51.19 -19.36 17.65
CA VAL A 14 49.74 -19.33 17.47
C VAL A 14 49.40 -17.96 16.88
N VAL A 15 49.16 -17.93 15.57
CA VAL A 15 48.66 -16.75 14.87
C VAL A 15 47.13 -16.82 14.92
N ILE A 16 46.52 -16.05 15.82
CA ILE A 16 45.07 -15.89 15.88
C ILE A 16 44.69 -14.80 14.87
N PHE A 17 44.16 -15.18 13.72
CA PHE A 17 43.49 -14.25 12.82
C PHE A 17 42.09 -13.97 13.37
N PHE A 18 41.90 -12.82 14.00
CA PHE A 18 40.55 -12.28 14.15
C PHE A 18 40.09 -11.82 12.75
N VAL A 19 39.43 -12.72 12.02
CA VAL A 19 38.60 -12.33 10.88
C VAL A 19 37.45 -11.55 11.49
N GLY A 20 37.48 -10.22 11.37
CA GLY A 20 36.50 -9.34 11.99
C GLY A 20 35.08 -9.81 11.67
N ALA A 21 34.35 -10.24 12.69
CA ALA A 21 32.92 -10.43 12.59
C ALA A 21 32.30 -9.04 12.54
N SER A 22 31.89 -8.58 11.35
CA SER A 22 30.97 -7.46 11.25
C SER A 22 29.62 -7.96 11.75
N ILE A 23 29.32 -7.69 13.01
CA ILE A 23 27.99 -7.94 13.56
C ILE A 23 27.09 -6.88 12.93
N CYS A 24 26.31 -7.27 11.92
CA CYS A 24 25.19 -6.47 11.46
C CYS A 24 24.15 -6.49 12.58
N VAL A 25 24.10 -5.45 13.40
CA VAL A 25 23.01 -5.26 14.35
C VAL A 25 21.92 -4.53 13.60
N CYS A 26 20.89 -5.25 13.17
CA CYS A 26 19.66 -4.60 12.71
C CYS A 26 18.67 -4.55 13.87
N GLU A 27 17.92 -3.46 13.96
CA GLU A 27 16.97 -3.21 15.04
C GLU A 27 15.61 -3.79 14.63
N GLU A 28 15.22 -4.93 15.18
CA GLU A 28 13.91 -5.54 14.88
C GLU A 28 12.74 -4.60 15.20
N LEU A 29 11.87 -4.35 14.22
CA LEU A 29 10.67 -3.53 14.39
C LEU A 29 9.39 -4.38 14.37
N ARG A 30 8.46 -4.02 15.27
CA ARG A 30 7.10 -4.57 15.34
C ARG A 30 6.10 -3.43 15.49
N ALA A 31 5.02 -3.49 14.71
CA ALA A 31 3.90 -2.57 14.85
C ALA A 31 2.58 -3.33 14.86
N THR A 32 1.59 -2.78 15.54
CA THR A 32 0.23 -3.34 15.55
C THR A 32 -0.78 -2.23 15.37
N CYS A 33 -1.75 -2.47 14.49
CA CYS A 33 -2.89 -1.60 14.27
C CYS A 33 -4.17 -2.36 14.62
N THR A 34 -5.04 -1.72 15.39
CA THR A 34 -6.37 -2.27 15.69
C THR A 34 -7.39 -1.68 14.73
N ILE A 35 -8.27 -2.53 14.21
CA ILE A 35 -9.39 -2.14 13.36
C ILE A 35 -10.63 -2.20 14.24
N GLN A 36 -11.33 -1.08 14.36
CA GLN A 36 -12.60 -0.96 15.06
C GLN A 36 -13.53 -0.08 14.23
N ASN A 37 -14.73 -0.56 13.92
CA ASN A 37 -15.74 0.28 13.29
C ASN A 37 -16.34 1.22 14.35
N ARG A 38 -16.16 2.54 14.17
CA ARG A 38 -16.71 3.57 15.08
C ARG A 38 -17.95 4.27 14.54
N THR A 39 -18.35 3.99 13.31
CA THR A 39 -19.29 4.83 12.56
C THR A 39 -20.65 4.20 12.31
N VAL A 40 -20.78 2.88 12.46
CA VAL A 40 -22.06 2.19 12.26
C VAL A 40 -22.46 1.51 13.56
N ALA A 41 -23.49 2.03 14.23
CA ALA A 41 -24.21 1.24 15.22
C ALA A 41 -24.58 -0.08 14.53
N HIS A 42 -24.12 -1.22 15.06
CA HIS A 42 -24.35 -2.60 14.55
C HIS A 42 -23.31 -3.24 13.61
N SER A 43 -22.11 -2.71 13.42
CA SER A 43 -21.04 -3.50 12.79
C SER A 43 -20.08 -4.06 13.84
N ASP A 44 -20.11 -5.38 14.05
CA ASP A 44 -19.18 -6.11 14.95
C ASP A 44 -17.78 -6.29 14.34
N VAL A 45 -17.42 -5.46 13.35
CA VAL A 45 -16.12 -5.56 12.65
C VAL A 45 -15.01 -5.14 13.61
N LYS A 46 -14.16 -6.11 13.92
CA LYS A 46 -12.96 -5.93 14.73
C LYS A 46 -11.80 -6.68 14.10
N GLY A 47 -10.60 -6.16 14.27
CA GLY A 47 -9.42 -6.82 13.77
C GLY A 47 -8.12 -6.28 14.32
N VAL A 48 -7.06 -7.03 14.06
CA VAL A 48 -5.69 -6.69 14.38
C VAL A 48 -4.84 -6.94 13.14
N VAL A 49 -4.02 -5.95 12.79
CA VAL A 49 -2.98 -6.08 11.79
C VAL A 49 -1.64 -5.94 12.51
N SER A 50 -0.79 -6.95 12.38
CA SER A 50 0.56 -6.96 12.94
C SER A 50 1.58 -6.91 11.82
N PHE A 51 2.60 -6.10 12.04
CA PHE A 51 3.74 -5.90 11.16
C PHE A 51 5.01 -6.33 11.87
N TYR A 52 5.92 -6.92 11.10
CA TYR A 52 7.22 -7.37 11.56
C TYR A 52 8.24 -7.18 10.45
N GLN A 53 9.38 -6.58 10.76
CA GLN A 53 10.50 -6.44 9.84
C GLN A 53 11.77 -6.51 10.69
N GLU A 54 12.69 -7.41 10.32
CA GLU A 54 13.89 -7.71 11.11
C GLU A 54 14.97 -6.67 10.87
N CYS A 55 15.36 -6.47 9.60
CA CYS A 55 16.27 -5.42 9.17
C CYS A 55 15.63 -4.51 8.10
N GLU A 56 16.25 -3.34 7.84
CA GLU A 56 15.76 -2.36 6.84
C GLU A 56 15.64 -2.94 5.43
N ASP A 57 16.54 -3.84 5.05
CA ASP A 57 16.57 -4.48 3.73
C ASP A 57 15.67 -5.73 3.62
N ASP A 58 15.03 -6.15 4.72
CA ASP A 58 14.13 -7.31 4.71
C ASP A 58 12.71 -6.93 4.29
N ASP A 59 12.01 -7.87 3.66
CA ASP A 59 10.57 -7.75 3.40
C ASP A 59 9.78 -7.60 4.71
N ILE A 60 8.83 -6.67 4.73
CA ILE A 60 7.88 -6.58 5.83
C ILE A 60 6.93 -7.78 5.81
N VAL A 61 6.72 -8.39 6.98
CA VAL A 61 5.76 -9.47 7.19
C VAL A 61 4.50 -8.89 7.80
N ILE A 62 3.38 -9.06 7.12
CA ILE A 62 2.07 -8.52 7.51
C ILE A 62 1.15 -9.67 7.85
N THR A 63 0.58 -9.64 9.06
CA THR A 63 -0.42 -10.61 9.53
C THR A 63 -1.72 -9.88 9.80
N VAL A 64 -2.79 -10.29 9.12
CA VAL A 64 -4.11 -9.65 9.20
C VAL A 64 -5.10 -10.63 9.79
N LYS A 65 -5.77 -10.23 10.87
CA LYS A 65 -6.87 -10.96 11.50
C LYS A 65 -8.07 -10.04 11.66
N ILE A 66 -9.16 -10.28 10.93
CA ILE A 66 -10.38 -9.48 10.97
C ILE A 66 -11.57 -10.44 11.11
N GLU A 67 -12.56 -10.06 11.91
CA GLU A 67 -13.80 -10.80 12.10
C GLU A 67 -14.99 -9.84 12.19
N GLY A 68 -16.20 -10.40 12.09
CA GLY A 68 -17.45 -9.61 12.12
C GLY A 68 -17.76 -8.91 10.81
N LEU A 69 -17.09 -9.28 9.71
CA LEU A 69 -17.44 -8.79 8.37
C LEU A 69 -18.77 -9.41 7.95
N ALA A 70 -19.72 -8.57 7.56
CA ALA A 70 -20.98 -9.06 7.01
C ALA A 70 -20.68 -9.98 5.80
N PRO A 71 -21.39 -11.10 5.63
CA PRO A 71 -21.33 -11.85 4.38
C PRO A 71 -21.76 -10.89 3.27
N LEU A 72 -20.83 -10.53 2.39
CA LEU A 72 -21.18 -9.74 1.22
C LEU A 72 -22.26 -10.52 0.46
N ALA A 73 -23.39 -9.86 0.14
CA ALA A 73 -24.59 -10.52 -0.37
C ALA A 73 -24.27 -11.49 -1.53
N ALA A 74 -25.09 -12.53 -1.69
CA ALA A 74 -24.89 -13.62 -2.68
C ALA A 74 -24.71 -13.16 -4.15
N ASP A 75 -24.96 -11.87 -4.45
CA ASP A 75 -24.79 -11.20 -5.74
C ASP A 75 -23.38 -10.56 -5.91
N SER A 76 -22.68 -10.22 -4.83
CA SER A 76 -21.30 -9.71 -4.91
C SER A 76 -20.31 -10.88 -4.99
N SER A 77 -20.05 -11.32 -6.21
CA SER A 77 -19.16 -12.43 -6.60
C SER A 77 -17.70 -12.39 -6.11
N ASN A 78 -17.31 -11.50 -5.19
CA ASN A 78 -15.97 -11.48 -4.62
C ASN A 78 -16.01 -11.09 -3.14
N LEU A 79 -15.81 -12.08 -2.26
CA LEU A 79 -15.44 -11.93 -0.84
C LEU A 79 -14.03 -11.31 -0.72
N LYS A 80 -13.81 -10.15 -1.34
CA LYS A 80 -12.52 -9.47 -1.46
C LYS A 80 -12.64 -8.04 -1.00
N HIS A 81 -11.73 -7.62 -0.14
CA HIS A 81 -11.66 -6.29 0.44
C HIS A 81 -10.34 -5.65 0.05
N GLY A 82 -10.38 -4.45 -0.52
CA GLY A 82 -9.16 -3.68 -0.76
C GLY A 82 -8.44 -3.39 0.56
N PHE A 83 -7.13 -3.53 0.58
CA PHE A 83 -6.30 -3.34 1.77
C PHE A 83 -5.14 -2.41 1.45
N HIS A 84 -5.13 -1.24 2.08
CA HIS A 84 -4.19 -0.18 1.74
C HIS A 84 -3.67 0.57 2.96
N ILE A 85 -2.44 1.06 2.87
CA ILE A 85 -1.93 2.12 3.74
C ILE A 85 -2.27 3.46 3.10
N HIS A 86 -2.88 4.34 3.87
CA HIS A 86 -3.18 5.71 3.46
C HIS A 86 -2.10 6.68 3.91
N GLU A 87 -2.03 7.85 3.27
CA GLU A 87 -0.96 8.82 3.49
C GLU A 87 -0.92 9.32 4.95
N TRP A 88 -2.07 9.58 5.55
CA TRP A 88 -2.16 10.16 6.89
C TRP A 88 -2.75 9.18 7.90
N GLY A 89 -2.21 9.20 9.12
CA GLY A 89 -2.76 8.51 10.29
C GLY A 89 -3.94 9.23 10.95
N ASP A 90 -4.51 10.24 10.29
CA ASP A 90 -5.63 11.02 10.83
C ASP A 90 -6.97 10.28 10.61
N ILE A 91 -7.52 9.77 11.69
CA ILE A 91 -8.80 9.04 11.73
C ILE A 91 -9.95 9.87 12.29
N THR A 92 -9.78 11.18 12.45
CA THR A 92 -10.79 12.08 13.06
C THR A 92 -12.07 12.18 12.24
N SER A 93 -11.98 12.09 10.91
CA SER A 93 -13.10 12.15 9.97
C SER A 93 -13.27 10.83 9.20
N GLY A 94 -12.96 9.70 9.85
CA GLY A 94 -13.00 8.38 9.24
C GLY A 94 -11.99 8.26 8.08
N CYS A 95 -12.40 7.64 6.97
CA CYS A 95 -11.53 7.42 5.82
C CYS A 95 -11.22 8.69 5.00
N ILE A 96 -11.94 9.80 5.23
CA ILE A 96 -11.73 11.04 4.46
C ILE A 96 -10.44 11.73 4.92
N SER A 97 -10.19 11.74 6.23
CA SER A 97 -9.01 12.39 6.83
C SER A 97 -7.72 11.60 6.64
N THR A 98 -7.78 10.34 6.22
CA THR A 98 -6.58 9.52 5.98
C THR A 98 -5.90 9.85 4.65
N GLY A 99 -6.57 10.59 3.75
CA GLY A 99 -6.03 10.96 2.45
C GLY A 99 -6.12 9.84 1.41
N GLY A 100 -5.21 9.86 0.43
CA GLY A 100 -5.10 8.82 -0.59
C GLY A 100 -4.24 7.63 -0.16
N HIS A 101 -4.01 6.68 -1.07
CA HIS A 101 -3.03 5.62 -0.85
C HIS A 101 -1.65 6.25 -0.64
N TYR A 102 -0.87 5.69 0.27
CA TYR A 102 0.47 6.20 0.56
C TYR A 102 1.40 5.97 -0.63
N ASN A 103 1.78 7.07 -1.28
CA ASN A 103 2.57 7.07 -2.51
C ASN A 103 3.71 8.10 -2.45
N PRO A 104 4.77 7.82 -1.66
CA PRO A 104 5.90 8.73 -1.56
C PRO A 104 6.75 8.80 -2.83
N LEU A 105 6.64 7.80 -3.71
CA LEU A 105 7.43 7.67 -4.95
C LEU A 105 6.72 8.29 -6.17
N GLY A 106 5.44 8.65 -6.05
CA GLY A 106 4.67 9.24 -7.14
C GLY A 106 4.30 8.26 -8.25
N GLU A 107 4.26 6.96 -7.95
CA GLU A 107 3.94 5.88 -8.88
C GLU A 107 2.44 5.82 -9.19
N ASP A 108 2.07 5.11 -10.26
CA ASP A 108 0.68 4.77 -10.51
C ASP A 108 0.21 3.62 -9.58
N HIS A 109 -1.11 3.52 -9.37
CA HIS A 109 -1.70 2.44 -8.60
C HIS A 109 -1.51 1.09 -9.30
N GLY A 110 -1.17 0.05 -8.54
CA GLY A 110 -0.94 -1.29 -9.08
C GLY A 110 -1.28 -2.42 -8.12
N ALA A 111 -1.18 -3.66 -8.61
CA ALA A 111 -1.29 -4.86 -7.79
C ALA A 111 0.01 -5.08 -6.99
N PRO A 112 -0.03 -5.85 -5.89
CA PRO A 112 1.15 -6.04 -5.03
C PRO A 112 2.40 -6.62 -5.71
N LYS A 113 2.22 -7.32 -6.84
CA LYS A 113 3.32 -7.93 -7.60
C LYS A 113 3.77 -7.07 -8.79
N ASP A 114 3.09 -5.94 -9.03
CA ASP A 114 3.46 -5.03 -10.10
C ASP A 114 4.69 -4.22 -9.68
N LYS A 115 5.52 -3.89 -10.66
CA LYS A 115 6.70 -3.04 -10.43
C LYS A 115 6.30 -1.59 -10.12
N GLU A 116 5.26 -1.12 -10.79
CA GLU A 116 4.67 0.19 -10.60
C GLU A 116 3.43 0.02 -9.73
N ARG A 117 3.53 0.49 -8.49
CA ARG A 117 2.45 0.49 -7.49
C ARG A 117 2.75 1.53 -6.43
N HIS A 118 1.73 1.97 -5.71
CA HIS A 118 1.99 2.73 -4.50
C HIS A 118 2.63 1.83 -3.43
N VAL A 119 3.44 2.45 -2.54
CA VAL A 119 4.00 1.78 -1.36
C VAL A 119 2.86 1.19 -0.50
N GLY A 120 1.74 1.91 -0.39
CA GLY A 120 0.57 1.47 0.37
C GLY A 120 -0.34 0.45 -0.32
N ASP A 121 -0.03 -0.08 -1.50
CA ASP A 121 -0.91 -0.98 -2.26
C ASP A 121 -0.74 -2.46 -1.89
N PHE A 122 -1.46 -2.96 -0.88
CA PHE A 122 -1.42 -4.38 -0.50
C PHE A 122 -2.48 -5.26 -1.18
N GLY A 123 -3.24 -4.69 -2.10
CA GLY A 123 -4.17 -5.42 -2.95
C GLY A 123 -5.47 -5.78 -2.25
N ASN A 124 -5.89 -7.05 -2.34
CA ASN A 124 -7.18 -7.48 -1.82
C ASN A 124 -7.04 -8.64 -0.82
N LEU A 125 -7.69 -8.51 0.33
CA LEU A 125 -7.84 -9.57 1.34
C LEU A 125 -9.07 -10.41 1.03
N LYS A 126 -8.96 -11.74 1.15
CA LYS A 126 -10.07 -12.65 0.93
C LYS A 126 -10.76 -12.98 2.26
N GLN A 127 -12.04 -12.64 2.35
CA GLN A 127 -12.92 -13.03 3.46
C GLN A 127 -13.41 -14.48 3.28
N THR A 128 -13.56 -15.19 4.39
CA THR A 128 -14.23 -16.50 4.47
C THR A 128 -15.76 -16.33 4.50
N LYS A 129 -16.51 -17.41 4.23
CA LYS A 129 -17.97 -17.38 4.29
C LYS A 129 -18.52 -16.95 5.67
N ASP A 130 -17.74 -17.17 6.72
CA ASP A 130 -18.09 -16.86 8.11
C ASP A 130 -17.73 -15.43 8.54
N GLY A 131 -17.35 -14.54 7.61
CA GLY A 131 -17.08 -13.15 7.98
C GLY A 131 -15.69 -12.89 8.54
N ARG A 132 -14.70 -13.74 8.22
CA ARG A 132 -13.35 -13.66 8.78
C ARG A 132 -12.27 -13.50 7.72
N ILE A 133 -11.19 -12.81 8.05
CA ILE A 133 -9.94 -12.76 7.29
C ILE A 133 -8.85 -13.19 8.25
N ASP A 134 -8.10 -14.24 7.89
CA ASP A 134 -6.86 -14.63 8.58
C ASP A 134 -5.82 -14.90 7.48
N THR A 135 -4.87 -13.98 7.32
CA THR A 135 -3.86 -14.11 6.28
C THR A 135 -2.53 -13.52 6.72
N LYS A 136 -1.46 -14.06 6.14
CA LYS A 136 -0.09 -13.62 6.36
C LYS A 136 0.60 -13.55 5.01
N PHE A 137 1.24 -12.42 4.73
CA PHE A 137 1.98 -12.21 3.50
C PHE A 137 3.22 -11.34 3.74
N ARG A 138 4.09 -11.29 2.73
CA ARG A 138 5.28 -10.44 2.70
C ARG A 138 5.10 -9.34 1.65
N ASP A 139 5.66 -8.17 1.92
CA ASP A 139 5.71 -7.08 0.96
C ASP A 139 7.15 -6.55 0.84
N PRO A 140 7.73 -6.51 -0.37
CA PRO A 140 9.10 -6.05 -0.58
C PRO A 140 9.21 -4.53 -0.80
N VAL A 141 8.10 -3.79 -0.82
CA VAL A 141 8.08 -2.36 -1.18
C VAL A 141 7.86 -1.49 0.06
N ALA A 142 6.93 -1.88 0.93
CA ALA A 142 6.68 -1.20 2.18
C ALA A 142 7.76 -1.51 3.22
N SER A 143 8.18 -0.48 3.96
CA SER A 143 9.16 -0.59 5.04
C SER A 143 8.66 0.11 6.30
N MET A 144 9.12 -0.34 7.47
CA MET A 144 8.96 0.34 8.75
C MET A 144 10.14 1.26 9.07
N TYR A 145 11.20 1.22 8.28
CA TYR A 145 12.40 2.04 8.43
C TYR A 145 12.41 3.23 7.47
N GLY A 146 13.33 4.16 7.75
CA GLY A 146 13.66 5.27 6.88
C GLY A 146 12.53 6.30 6.69
N GLN A 147 12.79 7.24 5.79
CA GLN A 147 11.87 8.36 5.51
C GLN A 147 10.54 7.92 4.87
N TYR A 148 10.53 6.74 4.25
CA TYR A 148 9.34 6.19 3.60
C TYR A 148 8.57 5.20 4.47
N SER A 149 8.88 5.15 5.77
CA SER A 149 8.21 4.29 6.73
C SER A 149 6.68 4.42 6.68
N ILE A 150 6.01 3.27 6.83
CA ILE A 150 4.56 3.18 6.99
C ILE A 150 4.09 3.43 8.43
N ILE A 151 5.01 3.57 9.39
CA ILE A 151 4.69 3.83 10.79
C ILE A 151 3.99 5.19 10.93
N GLY A 152 2.95 5.24 11.77
CA GLY A 152 2.16 6.45 12.00
C GLY A 152 1.10 6.74 10.93
N ARG A 153 0.93 5.84 9.95
CA ARG A 153 -0.08 5.96 8.88
C ARG A 153 -1.30 5.11 9.16
N ALA A 154 -2.41 5.40 8.46
CA ALA A 154 -3.65 4.66 8.63
C ALA A 154 -3.73 3.43 7.71
N ILE A 155 -4.31 2.35 8.23
CA ILE A 155 -4.72 1.18 7.44
C ILE A 155 -6.19 1.33 7.08
N VAL A 156 -6.53 1.06 5.82
CA VAL A 156 -7.89 1.09 5.31
C VAL A 156 -8.26 -0.26 4.71
N VAL A 157 -9.41 -0.79 5.12
CA VAL A 157 -10.05 -1.98 4.56
C VAL A 157 -11.34 -1.54 3.86
N SER A 158 -11.45 -1.73 2.55
CA SER A 158 -12.65 -1.32 1.80
C SER A 158 -13.70 -2.44 1.73
N GLU A 159 -14.98 -2.05 1.77
CA GLU A 159 -16.11 -2.99 1.69
C GLU A 159 -16.19 -3.71 0.33
N HIS A 160 -15.66 -3.10 -0.73
CA HIS A 160 -15.75 -3.59 -2.09
C HIS A 160 -14.37 -3.96 -2.67
N PHE A 161 -14.40 -4.93 -3.58
CA PHE A 161 -13.29 -5.23 -4.48
C PHE A 161 -12.88 -3.97 -5.25
N LYS A 162 -11.60 -3.64 -5.22
CA LYS A 162 -11.02 -2.66 -6.14
C LYS A 162 -10.34 -3.38 -7.31
N PRO A 163 -10.78 -3.17 -8.57
CA PRO A 163 -10.01 -3.60 -9.73
C PRO A 163 -8.66 -2.88 -9.74
N MET A 164 -7.58 -3.65 -9.86
CA MET A 164 -6.19 -3.21 -9.71
C MET A 164 -5.62 -2.50 -10.95
N VAL A 165 -6.47 -2.11 -11.90
CA VAL A 165 -6.09 -1.41 -13.14
C VAL A 165 -6.31 0.09 -13.00
N SER A 166 -5.34 0.86 -13.50
CA SER A 166 -5.15 2.30 -13.30
C SER A 166 -6.42 3.14 -13.52
N TRP A 167 -6.83 3.84 -12.46
CA TRP A 167 -7.53 5.11 -12.64
C TRP A 167 -6.47 6.18 -12.86
N PRO A 168 -6.53 6.99 -13.94
CA PRO A 168 -5.65 8.13 -14.05
C PRO A 168 -6.02 9.12 -12.93
N THR A 169 -5.20 9.19 -11.88
CA THR A 169 -5.34 10.14 -10.77
C THR A 169 -5.17 11.59 -11.24
N ARG A 170 -4.73 11.80 -12.49
CA ARG A 170 -4.72 13.11 -13.12
C ARG A 170 -6.06 13.37 -13.80
N VAL A 171 -6.98 14.05 -13.09
CA VAL A 171 -8.05 14.81 -13.75
C VAL A 171 -7.37 15.88 -14.61
N ARG A 172 -7.05 15.54 -15.85
CA ARG A 172 -6.66 16.51 -16.86
C ARG A 172 -7.90 17.36 -17.06
N ARG A 173 -7.95 18.54 -16.42
CA ARG A 173 -8.97 19.57 -16.69
C ARG A 173 -9.07 19.67 -18.21
N LYS A 174 -10.14 19.12 -18.80
CA LYS A 174 -10.46 19.35 -20.21
C LYS A 174 -10.57 20.87 -20.32
N LYS A 175 -9.55 21.52 -20.89
CA LYS A 175 -9.68 22.91 -21.36
C LYS A 175 -10.95 22.90 -22.20
N ARG A 176 -12.04 23.50 -21.70
CA ARG A 176 -13.23 23.78 -22.50
C ARG A 176 -12.71 24.54 -23.72
N LYS A 177 -12.61 23.89 -24.88
CA LYS A 177 -12.34 24.58 -26.14
C LYS A 177 -13.47 25.60 -26.27
N GLY A 178 -13.11 26.87 -26.12
CA GLY A 178 -14.04 27.98 -26.29
C GLY A 178 -14.69 27.84 -27.66
N ARG A 179 -16.01 27.67 -27.67
CA ARG A 179 -16.82 27.67 -28.88
C ARG A 179 -16.85 29.11 -29.37
N ARG A 180 -15.89 29.47 -30.22
CA ARG A 180 -15.81 30.79 -30.87
C ARG A 180 -16.99 30.88 -31.83
N ARG A 181 -18.01 31.67 -31.46
CA ARG A 181 -19.15 32.03 -32.32
C ARG A 181 -18.59 32.70 -33.58
N LYS A 182 -18.78 32.08 -34.75
CA LYS A 182 -18.62 32.76 -36.05
C LYS A 182 -19.99 33.34 -36.42
N ARG A 183 -20.05 34.66 -36.60
CA ARG A 183 -21.20 35.43 -37.08
C ARG A 183 -21.11 35.58 -38.60
N ARG A 184 -22.29 35.57 -39.24
CA ARG A 184 -22.66 36.04 -40.61
C ARG A 184 -22.00 35.28 -41.79
N GLY A 185 -22.67 35.03 -42.91
CA GLY A 185 -24.03 35.34 -43.40
C GLY A 185 -24.21 34.66 -44.77
N ASP A 186 -25.48 34.55 -45.18
CA ASP A 186 -26.06 34.50 -46.54
C ASP A 186 -25.54 33.48 -47.59
N GLU A 187 -26.39 32.53 -48.01
CA GLU A 187 -26.91 32.38 -49.39
C GLU A 187 -27.73 31.08 -49.58
N GLU A 188 -28.66 31.16 -50.52
CA GLU A 188 -29.85 30.32 -50.80
C GLU A 188 -29.61 28.96 -51.50
N ASN A 189 -30.74 28.25 -51.71
CA ASN A 189 -31.01 27.02 -52.47
C ASN A 189 -30.81 25.72 -51.67
N GLY A 190 -31.76 24.79 -51.52
CA GLY A 190 -32.95 24.44 -52.30
C GLY A 190 -32.86 22.93 -52.58
N GLY A 191 -33.87 22.14 -52.19
CA GLY A 191 -34.02 20.74 -52.66
C GLY A 191 -34.24 19.65 -51.60
N GLU A 192 -35.49 19.19 -51.54
CA GLU A 192 -36.00 17.79 -51.43
C GLU A 192 -35.53 16.81 -50.32
N GLU A 193 -36.50 16.46 -49.46
CA GLU A 193 -37.11 15.12 -49.26
C GLU A 193 -36.25 13.85 -49.47
N LYS A 194 -36.11 13.00 -48.44
CA LYS A 194 -36.76 11.66 -48.35
C LYS A 194 -36.34 10.86 -47.12
N ASP A 195 -37.36 10.19 -46.58
CA ASP A 195 -37.36 9.20 -45.51
C ASP A 195 -36.48 7.98 -45.80
N PHE A 196 -35.84 7.44 -44.75
CA PHE A 196 -36.00 6.06 -44.24
C PHE A 196 -35.23 5.89 -42.92
#